data_AF-G0QYJ3-F1
#
_entry.id   AF-G0QYJ3-F1
#
_cell.length_a   1.000
_cell.length_b   1.000
_cell.length_c   1.000
_cell.angle_alpha   90.00
_cell.angle_beta   90.00
_cell.angle_gamma   90.00
#
_symmetry.space_group_name_H-M   'P 1'
#
loop_
_entity.id
_entity.type
_entity.pdbx_description
1 polymer ?
#
loop_
_entity_poly.entity_id
_entity_poly.type
_entity_poly.pdbx_seq_one_letter_code
_entity_poly.pdbx_strand_id
1 'polypeptide(L)'
;METIIKSKLQAKKQKAEWGTIICQFCQVPAYSNFGFRCMIAQMKQQKTELPSFYNYIQIKNPVDQQEHVVFCGFKYQCVELARRFMIVNQDVFFQDIDCAYHIFDLKYVYDIFDHNNKIEFKSFLNGGNVAPQRGDLIISAKSKNQPYGHVSVVVRCNIEEKYVDIIEQNYDDFHTEERDYTRRLVFEVIEGGRYYLYNKSVGKEYSKVNQNIDQEDSDEEGVIGWKRVDKPLKFMN
;
A
#
# COMPACT_ATOMS: atom_id res chain seq x y z
N MET A 1 40.01 7.73 -14.95
CA MET A 1 38.69 8.37 -15.20
C MET A 1 37.61 7.34 -15.55
N GLU A 2 37.94 6.26 -16.29
CA GLU A 2 37.00 5.16 -16.58
C GLU A 2 36.54 4.32 -15.37
N THR A 3 37.37 4.19 -14.33
CA THR A 3 37.04 3.41 -13.12
C THR A 3 35.94 4.08 -12.27
N ILE A 4 35.82 5.41 -12.33
CA ILE A 4 34.79 6.19 -11.62
C ILE A 4 33.46 6.20 -12.38
N ILE A 5 33.51 6.04 -13.71
CA ILE A 5 32.31 5.93 -14.56
C ILE A 5 31.69 4.55 -14.41
N LYS A 6 32.50 3.49 -14.31
CA LYS A 6 31.99 2.13 -14.00
C LYS A 6 31.38 2.04 -12.60
N SER A 7 31.93 2.70 -11.58
CA SER A 7 31.35 2.67 -10.23
C SER A 7 30.01 3.41 -10.11
N LYS A 8 29.75 4.43 -10.94
CA LYS A 8 28.44 5.11 -11.00
C LYS A 8 27.40 4.37 -11.85
N LEU A 9 27.82 3.51 -12.77
CA LEU A 9 26.94 2.62 -13.55
C LEU A 9 26.59 1.31 -12.82
N GLN A 10 27.26 1.00 -11.71
CA GLN A 10 27.17 -0.28 -10.99
C GLN A 10 26.48 -0.19 -9.62
N ALA A 11 25.72 0.88 -9.38
CA ALA A 11 24.82 0.99 -8.22
C ALA A 11 23.36 1.24 -8.66
N LYS A 12 22.90 0.62 -9.75
CA LYS A 12 21.47 0.31 -9.85
C LYS A 12 21.21 -0.72 -8.76
N LYS A 13 20.74 -0.29 -7.59
CA LYS A 13 20.25 -1.19 -6.52
C LYS A 13 19.39 -2.26 -7.20
N GLN A 14 19.85 -3.50 -7.18
CA GLN A 14 19.13 -4.62 -7.77
C GLN A 14 17.80 -4.72 -7.00
N LYS A 15 16.71 -4.38 -7.66
CA LYS A 15 15.37 -4.48 -7.07
C LYS A 15 15.07 -5.96 -6.83
N ALA A 16 14.45 -6.27 -5.70
CA ALA A 16 14.07 -7.62 -5.34
C ALA A 16 13.18 -8.24 -6.42
N GLU A 17 13.43 -9.50 -6.80
CA GLU A 17 12.65 -10.20 -7.81
C GLU A 17 11.19 -10.39 -7.38
N TRP A 18 10.29 -10.58 -8.35
CA TRP A 18 8.86 -10.78 -8.11
C TRP A 18 8.62 -11.88 -7.06
N GLY A 19 7.80 -11.58 -6.05
CA GLY A 19 7.46 -12.51 -4.98
C GLY A 19 8.47 -12.60 -3.84
N THR A 20 9.59 -11.89 -3.91
CA THR A 20 10.49 -11.73 -2.75
C THR A 20 9.81 -10.89 -1.67
N ILE A 21 9.89 -11.29 -0.40
CA ILE A 21 9.45 -10.47 0.73
C ILE A 21 10.36 -9.25 0.82
N ILE A 22 9.78 -8.05 0.76
CA ILE A 22 10.51 -6.78 0.85
C ILE A 22 10.41 -6.13 2.23
N CYS A 23 9.35 -6.44 2.97
CA CYS A 23 9.03 -5.86 4.27
C CYS A 23 7.94 -6.70 4.93
N GLN A 24 7.79 -6.61 6.26
CA GLN A 24 6.65 -7.20 6.98
C GLN A 24 6.15 -6.26 8.07
N PHE A 25 4.83 -6.17 8.20
CA PHE A 25 4.17 -5.39 9.23
C PHE A 25 2.96 -6.13 9.77
N CYS A 26 2.81 -6.23 11.11
CA CYS A 26 1.69 -6.91 11.76
C CYS A 26 1.35 -8.29 11.15
N GLN A 27 2.38 -9.14 11.00
CA GLN A 27 2.31 -10.48 10.39
C GLN A 27 1.90 -10.52 8.91
N VAL A 28 1.90 -9.39 8.22
CA VAL A 28 1.54 -9.28 6.81
C VAL A 28 2.78 -8.90 6.01
N PRO A 29 3.38 -9.84 5.25
CA PRO A 29 4.50 -9.54 4.39
C PRO A 29 4.04 -8.75 3.16
N ALA A 30 4.83 -7.76 2.77
CA ALA A 30 4.76 -7.14 1.45
C ALA A 30 5.75 -7.84 0.52
N TYR A 31 5.30 -8.11 -0.70
CA TYR A 31 6.09 -8.78 -1.73
C TYR A 31 6.45 -7.82 -2.87
N SER A 32 7.64 -7.99 -3.42
CA SER A 32 8.05 -7.28 -4.63
C SER A 32 7.14 -7.66 -5.80
N ASN A 33 6.67 -6.65 -6.53
CA ASN A 33 6.01 -6.83 -7.83
C ASN A 33 6.96 -6.57 -9.02
N PHE A 34 8.24 -6.29 -8.74
CA PHE A 34 9.21 -5.91 -9.75
C PHE A 34 9.53 -7.09 -10.69
N GLY A 35 9.64 -6.81 -11.99
CA GLY A 35 9.99 -7.83 -12.98
C GLY A 35 8.84 -8.77 -13.38
N PHE A 36 7.61 -8.58 -12.86
CA PHE A 36 6.45 -9.42 -13.18
C PHE A 36 6.27 -9.64 -14.68
N ARG A 37 6.24 -8.57 -15.49
CA ARG A 37 6.05 -8.67 -16.95
C ARG A 37 7.17 -9.47 -17.64
N CYS A 38 8.41 -9.28 -17.19
CA CYS A 38 9.58 -9.99 -17.72
C CYS A 38 9.51 -11.48 -17.37
N MET A 39 9.17 -11.81 -16.12
CA MET A 39 8.96 -13.18 -15.66
C MET A 39 7.91 -13.89 -16.52
N ILE A 40 6.74 -13.28 -16.74
CA ILE A 40 5.68 -13.85 -17.58
C ILE A 40 6.16 -14.07 -19.02
N ALA A 41 6.86 -13.09 -19.60
CA ALA A 41 7.37 -13.21 -20.96
C ALA A 41 8.36 -14.38 -21.09
N GLN A 42 9.27 -14.52 -20.13
CA GLN A 42 10.25 -15.60 -20.10
C GLN A 42 9.58 -16.97 -19.95
N MET A 43 8.63 -17.12 -19.03
CA MET A 43 7.91 -18.37 -18.83
C MET A 43 7.13 -18.80 -20.07
N LYS A 44 6.47 -17.84 -20.74
CA LYS A 44 5.80 -18.09 -22.03
C LYS A 44 6.77 -18.54 -23.12
N GLN A 45 7.95 -17.91 -23.21
CA GLN A 45 8.99 -18.32 -24.16
C GLN A 45 9.52 -19.73 -23.88
N GLN A 46 9.68 -20.07 -22.60
CA GLN A 46 10.14 -21.38 -22.14
C GLN A 46 9.03 -22.44 -22.14
N LYS A 47 7.78 -22.07 -22.48
CA LYS A 47 6.59 -22.93 -22.41
C LYS A 47 6.39 -23.57 -21.03
N THR A 48 6.74 -22.85 -19.97
CA THR A 48 6.50 -23.28 -18.59
C THR A 48 5.10 -22.87 -18.13
N GLU A 49 4.55 -23.62 -17.18
CA GLU A 49 3.24 -23.32 -16.58
C GLU A 49 3.31 -22.02 -15.78
N LEU A 50 2.35 -21.12 -16.02
CA LEU A 50 2.26 -19.86 -15.30
C LEU A 50 1.73 -20.08 -13.87
N PRO A 51 2.26 -19.37 -12.86
CA PRO A 51 1.72 -19.48 -11.51
C PRO A 51 0.31 -18.88 -11.43
N SER A 52 -0.45 -19.27 -10.40
CA SER A 52 -1.67 -18.54 -10.06
C SER A 52 -1.34 -17.10 -9.65
N PHE A 53 -1.96 -16.14 -10.33
CA PHE A 53 -1.84 -14.71 -10.02
C PHE A 53 -2.81 -14.26 -8.93
N TYR A 54 -3.69 -15.13 -8.47
CA TYR A 54 -4.62 -14.83 -7.38
C TYR A 54 -3.98 -15.20 -6.05
N ASN A 55 -4.09 -14.32 -5.06
CA ASN A 55 -3.75 -14.65 -3.70
C ASN A 55 -5.02 -15.00 -2.90
N TYR A 56 -4.97 -16.14 -2.23
CA TYR A 56 -5.98 -16.60 -1.30
C TYR A 56 -5.31 -16.92 0.03
N ILE A 57 -5.97 -16.63 1.13
CA ILE A 57 -5.52 -17.04 2.47
C ILE A 57 -6.58 -17.90 3.14
N GLN A 58 -6.13 -18.85 3.95
CA GLN A 58 -7.00 -19.69 4.76
C GLN A 58 -7.11 -19.10 6.16
N ILE A 59 -8.34 -18.98 6.66
CA ILE A 59 -8.65 -18.41 7.98
C ILE A 59 -9.62 -19.33 8.70
N LYS A 60 -9.38 -19.54 9.99
CA LYS A 60 -10.29 -20.29 10.86
C LYS A 60 -11.23 -19.34 11.56
N ASN A 61 -12.53 -19.61 11.49
CA ASN A 61 -13.51 -18.95 12.33
C ASN A 61 -13.20 -19.30 13.80
N PRO A 62 -12.99 -18.30 14.67
CA PRO A 62 -12.63 -18.56 16.07
C PRO A 62 -13.75 -19.26 16.86
N VAL A 63 -15.01 -19.19 16.40
CA VAL A 63 -16.17 -19.75 17.09
C VAL A 63 -16.38 -21.23 16.76
N ASP A 64 -16.54 -21.56 15.48
CA ASP A 64 -16.89 -22.91 15.02
C ASP A 64 -15.71 -23.70 14.43
N GLN A 65 -14.52 -23.10 14.35
CA GLN A 65 -13.29 -23.67 13.79
C GLN A 65 -13.35 -23.99 12.29
N GLN A 66 -14.40 -23.56 11.58
CA GLN A 66 -14.51 -23.75 10.14
C GLN A 66 -13.41 -22.97 9.39
N GLU A 67 -12.82 -23.62 8.39
CA GLU A 67 -11.83 -22.99 7.51
C GLU A 67 -12.55 -22.25 6.36
N HIS A 68 -12.15 -20.99 6.16
CA HIS A 68 -12.60 -20.13 5.08
C HIS A 68 -11.41 -19.78 4.18
N VAL A 69 -11.60 -19.90 2.88
CA VAL A 69 -10.63 -19.46 1.87
C VAL A 69 -11.05 -18.09 1.38
N VAL A 70 -10.25 -17.06 1.64
CA VAL A 70 -10.59 -15.67 1.34
C VAL A 70 -9.68 -15.14 0.24
N PHE A 71 -10.27 -14.61 -0.82
CA PHE A 71 -9.55 -13.93 -1.89
C PHE A 71 -9.00 -12.58 -1.42
N CYS A 72 -7.70 -12.37 -1.62
CA CYS A 72 -7.02 -11.12 -1.24
C CYS A 72 -6.84 -10.17 -2.42
N GLY A 73 -6.63 -10.68 -3.64
CA GLY A 73 -6.33 -9.86 -4.82
C GLY A 73 -5.31 -10.51 -5.75
N PHE A 74 -4.81 -9.72 -6.70
CA PHE A 74 -3.76 -10.16 -7.62
C PHE A 74 -2.35 -10.01 -6.99
N LYS A 75 -1.54 -11.06 -7.09
CA LYS A 75 -0.13 -11.07 -6.67
C LYS A 75 0.71 -10.18 -7.60
N TYR A 76 1.47 -9.20 -7.12
CA TYR A 76 1.44 -8.58 -5.78
C TYR A 76 1.11 -7.09 -5.94
N GLN A 77 -0.18 -6.81 -6.12
CA GLN A 77 -0.69 -5.45 -6.30
C GLN A 77 -0.91 -4.75 -4.95
N CYS A 78 -1.01 -3.43 -4.97
CA CYS A 78 -1.25 -2.60 -3.78
C CYS A 78 -2.57 -2.96 -3.09
N VAL A 79 -3.64 -3.15 -3.87
CA VAL A 79 -4.98 -3.54 -3.38
C VAL A 79 -4.95 -4.91 -2.68
N GLU A 80 -4.15 -5.84 -3.20
CA GLU A 80 -3.98 -7.17 -2.62
C GLU A 80 -3.39 -7.10 -1.20
N LEU A 81 -2.33 -6.30 -1.01
CA LEU A 81 -1.74 -6.08 0.30
C LEU A 81 -2.75 -5.45 1.26
N ALA A 82 -3.42 -4.38 0.83
CA ALA A 82 -4.36 -3.63 1.66
C ALA A 82 -5.51 -4.53 2.15
N ARG A 83 -6.11 -5.32 1.25
CA ARG A 83 -7.17 -6.26 1.61
C ARG A 83 -6.65 -7.37 2.53
N ARG A 84 -5.51 -7.99 2.20
CA ARG A 84 -4.89 -9.02 3.05
C ARG A 84 -4.55 -8.49 4.45
N PHE A 85 -4.08 -7.26 4.54
CA PHE A 85 -3.79 -6.61 5.82
C PHE A 85 -5.04 -6.50 6.70
N MET A 86 -6.13 -5.97 6.16
CA MET A 86 -7.40 -5.83 6.88
C MET A 86 -7.99 -7.17 7.29
N ILE A 87 -7.89 -8.18 6.43
CA ILE A 87 -8.37 -9.52 6.75
C ILE A 87 -7.57 -10.10 7.93
N VAL A 88 -6.23 -10.11 7.83
CA VAL A 88 -5.36 -10.73 8.84
C VAL A 88 -5.45 -10.00 10.19
N ASN A 89 -5.52 -8.66 10.18
CA ASN A 89 -5.43 -7.87 11.40
C ASN A 89 -6.77 -7.45 11.99
N GLN A 90 -7.85 -7.45 11.19
CA GLN A 90 -9.14 -6.88 11.61
C GLN A 90 -10.33 -7.77 11.21
N ASP A 91 -10.14 -8.96 10.62
CA ASP A 91 -11.26 -9.84 10.17
C ASP A 91 -12.28 -9.13 9.28
N VAL A 92 -11.82 -8.16 8.49
CA VAL A 92 -12.70 -7.41 7.59
C VAL A 92 -12.05 -7.25 6.23
N PHE A 93 -12.89 -7.05 5.21
CA PHE A 93 -12.44 -6.77 3.86
C PHE A 93 -13.35 -5.74 3.18
N PHE A 94 -12.78 -4.99 2.24
CA PHE A 94 -13.56 -4.17 1.32
C PHE A 94 -13.86 -4.94 0.03
N GLN A 95 -14.96 -4.58 -0.62
CA GLN A 95 -15.44 -5.20 -1.86
C GLN A 95 -14.41 -5.14 -3.01
N ASP A 96 -14.67 -5.88 -4.10
CA ASP A 96 -13.84 -5.79 -5.29
C ASP A 96 -13.89 -4.41 -5.93
N ILE A 97 -12.74 -3.94 -6.38
CA ILE A 97 -12.51 -2.61 -6.94
C ILE A 97 -11.49 -2.71 -8.07
N ASP A 98 -11.74 -2.00 -9.18
CA ASP A 98 -10.86 -2.02 -10.35
C ASP A 98 -9.66 -1.09 -10.20
N CYS A 99 -9.85 0.04 -9.49
CA CYS A 99 -8.81 1.06 -9.29
C CYS A 99 -8.66 1.34 -7.80
N ALA A 100 -7.43 1.43 -7.31
CA ALA A 100 -7.12 1.65 -5.89
C ALA A 100 -7.74 2.95 -5.36
N TYR A 101 -7.83 4.01 -6.16
CA TYR A 101 -8.44 5.27 -5.72
C TYR A 101 -9.95 5.14 -5.40
N HIS A 102 -10.67 4.19 -5.99
CA HIS A 102 -12.09 3.93 -5.68
C HIS A 102 -12.30 3.41 -4.24
N ILE A 103 -11.25 2.96 -3.54
CA ILE A 103 -11.37 2.56 -2.13
C ILE A 103 -11.85 3.73 -1.27
N PHE A 104 -11.51 4.98 -1.63
CA PHE A 104 -11.85 6.14 -0.82
C PHE A 104 -13.38 6.34 -0.70
N ASP A 105 -14.12 6.01 -1.77
CA ASP A 105 -15.57 6.16 -1.87
C ASP A 105 -16.35 5.07 -1.13
N LEU A 106 -15.69 3.99 -0.69
CA LEU A 106 -16.35 2.87 -0.02
C LEU A 106 -16.81 3.26 1.38
N LYS A 107 -18.11 3.13 1.66
CA LYS A 107 -18.67 3.49 2.98
C LYS A 107 -18.49 2.41 4.04
N TYR A 108 -18.31 1.17 3.62
CA TYR A 108 -18.31 0.02 4.51
C TYR A 108 -17.24 -0.99 4.12
N VAL A 109 -16.81 -1.75 5.12
CA VAL A 109 -16.16 -3.05 4.98
C VAL A 109 -17.08 -4.14 5.54
N TYR A 110 -16.76 -5.39 5.22
CA TYR A 110 -17.57 -6.55 5.57
C TYR A 110 -16.78 -7.46 6.49
N ASP A 111 -17.45 -8.03 7.49
CA ASP A 111 -16.87 -9.08 8.32
C ASP A 111 -16.63 -10.34 7.47
N ILE A 112 -15.48 -11.00 7.67
CA ILE A 112 -15.11 -12.20 6.88
C ILE A 112 -15.93 -13.45 7.24
N PHE A 113 -16.56 -13.48 8.41
CA PHE A 113 -17.38 -14.61 8.88
C PHE A 113 -18.89 -14.35 8.75
N ASP A 114 -19.30 -13.07 8.67
CA ASP A 114 -20.66 -12.66 8.34
C ASP A 114 -20.65 -11.51 7.32
N HIS A 115 -20.78 -11.86 6.03
CA HIS A 115 -20.75 -10.87 4.95
C HIS A 115 -21.94 -9.90 4.97
N ASN A 116 -22.99 -10.16 5.77
CA ASN A 116 -24.08 -9.21 5.94
C ASN A 116 -23.74 -8.13 6.99
N ASN A 117 -22.77 -8.41 7.85
CA ASN A 117 -22.29 -7.47 8.85
C ASN A 117 -21.39 -6.41 8.20
N LYS A 118 -21.94 -5.20 8.07
CA LYS A 118 -21.26 -4.03 7.52
C LYS A 118 -20.69 -3.17 8.65
N ILE A 119 -19.40 -2.89 8.57
CA ILE A 119 -18.69 -2.01 9.51
C ILE A 119 -18.33 -0.73 8.78
N GLU A 120 -18.53 0.42 9.43
CA GLU A 120 -18.23 1.73 8.85
C GLU A 120 -16.75 1.82 8.44
N PHE A 121 -16.51 2.29 7.21
CA PHE A 121 -15.18 2.57 6.71
C PHE A 121 -14.99 4.08 6.58
N LYS A 122 -14.53 4.69 7.66
CA LYS A 122 -14.47 6.15 7.82
C LYS A 122 -13.50 6.76 6.82
N SER A 123 -13.88 7.89 6.23
CA SER A 123 -13.01 8.68 5.32
C SER A 123 -12.53 9.93 6.01
N PHE A 124 -11.23 10.20 5.87
CA PHE A 124 -10.61 11.44 6.31
C PHE A 124 -9.89 12.05 5.12
N LEU A 125 -10.29 13.26 4.72
CA LEU A 125 -9.66 13.98 3.63
C LEU A 125 -8.27 14.47 4.04
N ASN A 126 -7.34 14.44 3.09
CA ASN A 126 -6.05 15.07 3.26
C ASN A 126 -6.23 16.58 3.51
N GLY A 127 -5.44 17.15 4.42
CA GLY A 127 -5.66 18.50 4.94
C GLY A 127 -6.80 18.60 5.96
N GLY A 128 -7.32 17.47 6.46
CA GLY A 128 -8.29 17.41 7.56
C GLY A 128 -7.66 17.66 8.93
N ASN A 129 -8.47 17.62 9.99
CA ASN A 129 -8.06 17.82 11.40
C ASN A 129 -7.87 16.51 12.18
N VAL A 130 -7.87 15.38 11.50
CA VAL A 130 -7.60 14.05 12.09
C VAL A 130 -6.27 13.60 11.54
N ALA A 131 -5.35 13.10 12.37
CA ALA A 131 -4.11 12.54 11.87
C ALA A 131 -4.33 11.09 11.36
N PRO A 132 -3.55 10.63 10.37
CA PRO A 132 -3.47 9.20 10.06
C PRO A 132 -3.04 8.40 11.30
N GLN A 133 -3.62 7.23 11.47
CA GLN A 133 -3.32 6.30 12.55
C GLN A 133 -2.77 4.99 11.99
N ARG A 134 -2.06 4.25 12.83
CA ARG A 134 -1.57 2.92 12.52
C ARG A 134 -2.71 2.02 12.04
N GLY A 135 -2.51 1.36 10.90
CA GLY A 135 -3.51 0.52 10.25
C GLY A 135 -4.46 1.25 9.30
N ASP A 136 -4.45 2.58 9.24
CA ASP A 136 -5.22 3.31 8.24
C ASP A 136 -4.72 2.96 6.83
N LEU A 137 -5.64 2.99 5.85
CA LEU A 137 -5.28 2.90 4.44
C LEU A 137 -5.11 4.31 3.87
N ILE A 138 -3.92 4.67 3.38
CA ILE A 138 -3.70 5.89 2.61
C ILE A 138 -4.13 5.65 1.17
N ILE A 139 -4.98 6.52 0.61
CA ILE A 139 -5.44 6.42 -0.77
C ILE A 139 -4.86 7.57 -1.60
N SER A 140 -4.10 7.22 -2.64
CA SER A 140 -3.56 8.17 -3.61
C SER A 140 -4.44 8.24 -4.86
N ALA A 141 -4.58 9.46 -5.39
CA ALA A 141 -5.28 9.73 -6.63
C ALA A 141 -4.57 9.09 -7.82
N LYS A 142 -5.31 8.96 -8.92
CA LYS A 142 -4.72 8.61 -10.21
C LYS A 142 -3.82 9.74 -10.71
N SER A 143 -2.76 9.38 -11.41
CA SER A 143 -1.88 10.30 -12.12
C SER A 143 -1.44 9.66 -13.44
N LYS A 144 -0.71 10.41 -14.27
CA LYS A 144 -0.13 9.86 -15.51
C LYS A 144 0.75 8.62 -15.28
N ASN A 145 1.49 8.60 -14.16
CA ASN A 145 2.39 7.51 -13.81
C ASN A 145 1.70 6.42 -12.96
N GLN A 146 0.55 6.73 -12.34
CA GLN A 146 -0.28 5.80 -11.57
C GLN A 146 -1.75 5.89 -11.99
N PRO A 147 -2.13 5.38 -13.18
CA PRO A 147 -3.48 5.55 -13.71
C PRO A 147 -4.58 4.88 -12.87
N TYR A 148 -4.22 3.91 -12.04
CA TYR A 148 -5.13 3.19 -11.14
C TYR A 148 -5.14 3.75 -9.71
N GLY A 149 -4.41 4.85 -9.46
CA GLY A 149 -4.13 5.34 -8.11
C GLY A 149 -3.27 4.37 -7.30
N HIS A 150 -3.19 4.60 -5.99
CA HIS A 150 -2.42 3.72 -5.10
C HIS A 150 -3.08 3.58 -3.73
N VAL A 151 -2.77 2.49 -3.04
CA VAL A 151 -3.17 2.27 -1.64
C VAL A 151 -2.00 1.70 -0.85
N SER A 152 -1.78 2.23 0.34
CA SER A 152 -0.78 1.76 1.29
C SER A 152 -1.33 1.71 2.71
N VAL A 153 -0.69 0.95 3.59
CA VAL A 153 -1.11 0.81 5.00
C VAL A 153 -0.17 1.62 5.88
N VAL A 154 -0.71 2.40 6.82
CA VAL A 154 0.08 3.17 7.80
C VAL A 154 0.70 2.22 8.83
N VAL A 155 2.03 2.24 8.92
CA VAL A 155 2.81 1.54 9.96
C VAL A 155 2.88 2.38 11.23
N ARG A 156 3.14 3.68 11.07
CA ARG A 156 3.14 4.69 12.15
C ARG A 156 3.08 6.10 11.58
N CYS A 157 2.49 7.01 12.34
CA CYS A 157 2.49 8.44 12.08
C CYS A 157 3.28 9.14 13.20
N ASN A 158 4.33 9.87 12.84
CA ASN A 158 5.08 10.70 13.77
C ASN A 158 4.82 12.17 13.45
N ILE A 159 4.04 12.82 14.31
CA ILE A 159 3.63 14.21 14.15
C ILE A 159 4.80 15.16 14.44
N GLU A 160 5.62 14.85 15.44
CA GLU A 160 6.76 15.69 15.85
C GLU A 160 7.86 15.68 14.80
N GLU A 161 8.22 14.48 14.32
CA GLU A 161 9.25 14.28 13.29
C GLU A 161 8.72 14.42 11.86
N LYS A 162 7.42 14.73 11.70
CA LYS A 162 6.80 15.10 10.41
C LYS A 162 6.92 14.03 9.33
N TYR A 163 6.60 12.78 9.69
CA TYR A 163 6.49 11.70 8.71
C TYR A 163 5.39 10.68 9.00
N VAL A 164 5.06 9.91 7.96
CA VAL A 164 4.27 8.68 8.07
C VAL A 164 5.05 7.54 7.42
N ASP A 165 5.32 6.49 8.19
CA ASP A 165 5.85 5.25 7.64
C ASP A 165 4.69 4.39 7.13
N ILE A 166 4.85 3.85 5.92
CA ILE A 166 3.85 3.02 5.25
C ILE A 166 4.45 1.69 4.80
N ILE A 167 3.59 0.68 4.66
CA ILE A 167 3.88 -0.57 3.96
C ILE A 167 2.98 -0.66 2.72
N GLU A 168 3.57 -1.00 1.57
CA GLU A 168 2.87 -1.09 0.29
C GLU A 168 3.45 -2.17 -0.64
N GLN A 169 2.71 -2.50 -1.69
CA GLN A 169 3.17 -3.35 -2.79
C GLN A 169 2.98 -2.62 -4.10
N ASN A 170 3.68 -3.05 -5.14
CA ASN A 170 3.55 -2.47 -6.48
C ASN A 170 3.87 -0.96 -6.52
N TYR A 171 4.82 -0.55 -5.69
CA TYR A 171 5.45 0.76 -5.74
C TYR A 171 6.96 0.58 -5.78
N ASP A 172 7.60 1.14 -6.80
CA ASP A 172 8.96 0.79 -7.21
C ASP A 172 10.07 1.55 -6.44
N ASP A 173 9.66 2.22 -5.37
CA ASP A 173 10.46 3.07 -4.50
C ASP A 173 10.45 2.53 -3.07
N PHE A 174 11.22 1.49 -2.78
CA PHE A 174 11.34 0.96 -1.41
C PHE A 174 12.79 0.81 -1.00
N HIS A 175 13.03 0.87 0.31
CA HIS A 175 14.34 0.62 0.89
C HIS A 175 14.72 -0.86 0.78
N THR A 176 16.02 -1.13 0.63
CA THR A 176 16.58 -2.49 0.55
C THR A 176 17.09 -3.00 1.91
N GLU A 177 16.90 -2.22 2.96
CA GLU A 177 17.33 -2.53 4.32
C GLU A 177 16.17 -3.17 5.07
N GLU A 178 16.48 -4.04 6.04
CA GLU A 178 15.46 -4.66 6.90
C GLU A 178 14.75 -3.59 7.73
N ARG A 179 13.49 -3.34 7.40
CA ARG A 179 12.59 -2.41 8.09
C ARG A 179 11.18 -3.01 8.09
N ASP A 180 10.34 -2.52 9.01
CA ASP A 180 8.91 -2.82 9.11
C ASP A 180 8.04 -1.87 8.25
N TYR A 181 8.66 -1.05 7.39
CA TYR A 181 7.98 -0.17 6.43
C TYR A 181 8.72 -0.11 5.09
N THR A 182 8.00 0.16 3.99
CA THR A 182 8.55 0.28 2.63
C THR A 182 9.00 1.70 2.30
N ARG A 183 8.20 2.70 2.69
CA ARG A 183 8.49 4.13 2.49
C ARG A 183 8.15 4.96 3.71
N ARG A 184 8.90 6.05 3.88
CA ARG A 184 8.61 7.13 4.81
C ARG A 184 8.14 8.35 4.02
N LEU A 185 6.89 8.73 4.19
CA LEU A 185 6.26 9.84 3.49
C LEU A 185 6.40 11.16 4.25
N VAL A 186 6.56 12.26 3.51
CA VAL A 186 6.56 13.63 4.04
C VAL A 186 5.17 13.96 4.60
N PHE A 187 5.15 14.47 5.82
CA PHE A 187 3.94 14.84 6.54
C PHE A 187 4.08 16.25 7.11
N GLU A 188 3.05 17.07 7.00
CA GLU A 188 3.05 18.43 7.53
C GLU A 188 1.84 18.67 8.43
N VAL A 189 2.08 19.45 9.49
CA VAL A 189 1.03 20.03 10.33
C VAL A 189 1.08 21.53 10.09
N ILE A 190 0.03 22.09 9.50
CA ILE A 190 -0.08 23.53 9.29
C ILE A 190 -0.86 24.20 10.42
N GLU A 191 -0.78 25.52 10.48
CA GLU A 191 -1.51 26.33 11.47
C GLU A 191 -3.02 26.01 11.44
N GLY A 192 -3.61 25.85 12.63
CA GLY A 192 -5.00 25.38 12.79
C GLY A 192 -5.17 23.86 12.90
N GLY A 193 -4.07 23.09 13.01
CA GLY A 193 -4.13 21.65 13.31
C GLY A 193 -4.55 20.79 12.13
N ARG A 194 -4.23 21.22 10.90
CA ARG A 194 -4.55 20.48 9.67
C ARG A 194 -3.37 19.63 9.23
N TYR A 195 -3.65 18.37 8.88
CA TYR A 195 -2.66 17.35 8.56
C TYR A 195 -2.58 17.12 7.06
N TYR A 196 -1.40 17.34 6.48
CA TYR A 196 -1.14 17.11 5.07
C TYR A 196 -0.13 15.98 4.88
N LEU A 197 -0.55 14.92 4.21
CA LEU A 197 0.31 13.84 3.77
C LEU A 197 0.65 14.02 2.29
N TYR A 198 1.92 13.86 1.96
CA TYR A 198 2.38 13.92 0.58
C TYR A 198 2.89 12.54 0.18
N ASN A 199 2.54 12.06 -1.01
CA ASN A 199 3.11 10.84 -1.59
C ASN A 199 4.54 11.10 -2.09
N LYS A 200 5.41 11.49 -1.16
CA LYS A 200 6.79 11.92 -1.38
C LYS A 200 7.65 11.28 -0.31
N SER A 201 8.63 10.48 -0.72
CA SER A 201 9.58 9.85 0.20
C SER A 201 10.47 10.93 0.85
N VAL A 202 10.60 10.90 2.17
CA VAL A 202 11.51 11.79 2.92
C VAL A 202 12.95 11.59 2.40
N GLY A 203 13.66 12.70 2.19
CA GLY A 203 15.07 12.69 1.74
C GLY A 203 15.29 12.59 0.22
N LYS A 204 14.23 12.69 -0.59
CA LYS A 204 14.34 12.80 -2.05
C LYS A 204 14.07 14.22 -2.53
N GLU A 205 14.91 14.74 -3.44
CA GLU A 205 14.72 16.05 -4.06
C GLU A 205 13.49 16.07 -4.98
N TYR A 206 12.76 17.19 -5.00
CA TYR A 206 11.58 17.40 -5.86
C TYR A 206 11.21 18.89 -5.99
N SER A 207 10.58 19.26 -7.11
CA SER A 207 10.11 20.61 -7.46
C SER A 207 8.69 20.91 -6.97
N LYS A 208 8.50 21.74 -5.93
CA LYS A 208 7.23 22.10 -5.23
C LYS A 208 6.04 22.66 -6.06
N VAL A 209 5.75 22.14 -7.25
CA VAL A 209 4.77 22.73 -8.17
C VAL A 209 3.69 21.70 -8.56
N ASN A 210 2.71 21.49 -7.67
CA ASN A 210 1.27 21.42 -7.94
C ASN A 210 0.54 20.60 -6.87
N GLN A 211 -0.39 21.25 -6.17
CA GLN A 211 -1.18 20.70 -5.05
C GLN A 211 -2.65 20.43 -5.43
N ASN A 212 -2.96 20.26 -6.71
CA ASN A 212 -4.33 20.03 -7.17
C ASN A 212 -4.62 18.53 -7.21
N ILE A 213 -5.62 18.12 -6.42
CA ILE A 213 -6.06 16.73 -6.22
C ILE A 213 -6.67 16.12 -7.51
N ASP A 214 -7.02 16.95 -8.49
CA ASP A 214 -7.65 16.55 -9.76
C ASP A 214 -6.84 17.00 -10.98
N GLN A 215 -5.66 16.40 -11.21
CA GLN A 215 -4.94 16.61 -12.47
C GLN A 215 -4.51 15.27 -13.07
N GLU A 216 -5.38 14.73 -13.94
CA GLU A 216 -5.06 13.60 -14.83
C GLU A 216 -3.76 13.82 -15.63
N ASP A 217 -3.40 15.09 -15.86
CA ASP A 217 -2.21 15.50 -16.60
C ASP A 217 -0.98 15.78 -15.73
N SER A 218 -1.08 15.65 -14.40
CA SER A 218 0.06 15.87 -13.51
C SER A 218 0.92 14.61 -13.37
N ASP A 219 2.24 14.81 -13.34
CA ASP A 219 3.20 13.76 -13.01
C ASP A 219 3.21 13.43 -11.49
N GLU A 220 2.56 14.28 -10.68
CA GLU A 220 2.51 14.14 -9.22
C GLU A 220 1.33 13.27 -8.76
N GLU A 221 1.62 12.34 -7.87
CA GLU A 221 0.62 11.46 -7.27
C GLU A 221 0.06 12.12 -5.99
N GLY A 222 -1.09 12.78 -6.08
CA GLY A 222 -1.75 13.37 -4.92
C GLY A 222 -2.27 12.32 -3.93
N VAL A 223 -2.28 12.65 -2.63
CA VAL A 223 -3.00 11.86 -1.61
C VAL A 223 -4.40 12.43 -1.44
N ILE A 224 -5.43 11.60 -1.68
CA ILE A 224 -6.84 11.96 -1.49
C ILE A 224 -7.12 12.08 0.02
N GLY A 225 -6.66 11.10 0.78
CA GLY A 225 -6.90 11.01 2.22
C GLY A 225 -6.59 9.61 2.75
N TRP A 226 -7.17 9.27 3.89
CA TRP A 226 -7.04 7.94 4.47
C TRP A 226 -8.36 7.38 4.96
N LYS A 227 -8.40 6.05 5.05
CA LYS A 227 -9.56 5.26 5.43
C LYS A 227 -9.28 4.48 6.72
N ARG A 228 -10.24 4.45 7.62
CA ARG A 228 -10.13 3.77 8.93
C ARG A 228 -11.32 2.89 9.22
N VAL A 229 -11.04 1.72 9.76
CA VAL A 229 -12.03 0.87 10.43
C VAL A 229 -11.76 0.94 11.92
N ASP A 230 -12.78 1.21 12.72
CA ASP A 230 -12.68 1.26 14.19
C ASP A 230 -12.64 -0.16 14.78
N LYS A 231 -11.62 -0.93 14.38
CA LYS A 231 -11.34 -2.27 14.89
C LYS A 231 -9.84 -2.36 15.23
N PRO A 232 -9.47 -2.77 16.45
CA PRO A 232 -8.07 -2.84 16.84
C PRO A 232 -7.31 -3.85 15.97
N LEU A 233 -6.03 -3.58 15.70
CA LEU A 233 -5.16 -4.55 15.05
C LEU A 233 -4.87 -5.70 16.01
N LYS A 234 -5.03 -6.94 15.55
CA LYS A 234 -4.73 -8.14 16.36
C LYS A 234 -3.26 -8.24 16.79
N PHE A 235 -2.35 -7.81 15.93
CA PHE A 235 -0.91 -7.96 16.13
C PHE A 235 -0.26 -6.60 16.43
N MET A 236 -0.50 -6.09 17.64
CA MET A 236 0.17 -4.89 18.17
C MET A 236 1.30 -5.31 19.12
N ASN A 237 2.45 -5.68 18.55
CA ASN A 237 3.71 -5.74 19.30
C ASN A 237 4.50 -4.44 19.08
#